data_AF-A0A1L8GD14-F1
#
_entry.id   AF-A0A1L8GD14-F1
#
_cell.length_a   1.000
_cell.length_b   1.000
_cell.length_c   1.000
_cell.angle_alpha   90.00
_cell.angle_beta   90.00
_cell.angle_gamma   90.00
#
_symmetry.space_group_name_H-M   'P 1'
#
loop_
_entity.id
_entity.type
_entity.pdbx_description
1 polymer ?
#
loop_
_entity_poly.entity_id
_entity_poly.type
_entity_poly.pdbx_seq_one_letter_code
_entity_poly.pdbx_strand_id
1 'polypeptide(L)'
;MGGSVPKGASGEGADEPLPEGAEEQLSTGDGILEFSGRKMPRLPASICNLSESLNKLYLTGTMITELPDDFYQLENLRTLALDANRLAELPEAVCSLPKLGRLYIGANHLQGLPMSFARLQSLRILWIERNFLYHFPRVLLSLPGLRCLQMGDNRMKRLPSEIATAMPGLKGFWLYANRFDRVPNALLRLHGLEILDLDKNRITEFPDMSRMKGLRLLAYDHNPVTSPPKVAATVTLVGEGAQEFMEEREEQRRQREEEEQEEREREQQEAENKEAEQGEEEGQEGHEEELYEREEAKERVENPNDHYYPEYEEEQDYMEDEEYYPDEGRYYNQW
;
A
#
# COMPACT_ATOMS: atom_id res chain seq x y z
N MET A 1 -9.98 19.06 -64.96
CA MET A 1 -8.82 19.55 -64.18
C MET A 1 -9.14 19.36 -62.72
N GLY A 2 -8.45 18.46 -62.06
CA GLY A 2 -8.68 18.09 -60.65
C GLY A 2 -7.61 17.10 -60.26
N GLY A 3 -6.36 17.57 -60.28
CA GLY A 3 -5.22 16.76 -59.91
C GLY A 3 -5.23 16.53 -58.40
N SER A 4 -5.35 15.26 -58.01
CA SER A 4 -5.01 14.82 -56.66
C SER A 4 -3.53 15.09 -56.43
N VAL A 5 -3.23 16.02 -55.53
CA VAL A 5 -1.89 16.22 -55.01
C VAL A 5 -1.59 15.05 -54.07
N PRO A 6 -0.55 14.23 -54.30
CA PRO A 6 -0.13 13.26 -53.31
C PRO A 6 0.44 14.02 -52.12
N LYS A 7 -0.03 13.69 -50.91
CA LYS A 7 0.66 14.06 -49.66
C LYS A 7 2.11 13.63 -49.80
N GLY A 8 3.02 14.61 -49.81
CA GLY A 8 4.45 14.36 -49.82
C GLY A 8 4.82 13.46 -48.65
N ALA A 9 5.36 12.29 -48.97
CA ALA A 9 6.26 11.58 -48.07
C ALA A 9 7.51 12.46 -47.92
N SER A 10 7.59 13.25 -46.85
CA SER A 10 8.81 13.95 -46.48
C SER A 10 9.78 12.93 -45.87
N GLY A 11 10.55 12.27 -46.73
CA GLY A 11 11.70 11.45 -46.35
C GLY A 11 12.91 12.25 -45.84
N GLU A 12 12.70 13.44 -45.28
CA GLU A 12 13.77 14.35 -44.84
C GLU A 12 14.21 14.13 -43.39
N GLY A 13 13.55 13.24 -42.62
CA GLY A 13 13.86 13.01 -41.20
C GLY A 13 14.78 11.83 -40.89
N ALA A 14 15.02 10.93 -41.85
CA ALA A 14 15.73 9.66 -41.59
C ALA A 14 17.26 9.82 -41.44
N ASP A 15 17.85 10.87 -42.04
CA ASP A 15 19.30 11.12 -42.06
C ASP A 15 19.76 12.18 -41.05
N GLU A 16 18.87 12.72 -40.21
CA GLU A 16 19.26 13.73 -39.22
C GLU A 16 20.09 13.07 -38.10
N PRO A 17 21.30 13.56 -37.79
CA PRO A 17 22.18 12.94 -36.81
C PRO A 17 21.56 12.97 -35.41
N LEU A 18 22.06 12.09 -34.54
CA LEU A 18 21.66 12.11 -33.14
C LEU A 18 21.96 13.49 -32.51
N PRO A 19 21.16 13.93 -31.52
CA PRO A 19 21.43 15.18 -30.82
C PRO A 19 22.83 15.18 -30.19
N GLU A 20 23.45 16.36 -30.13
CA GLU A 20 24.79 16.52 -29.58
C GLU A 20 24.94 15.89 -28.17
N GLY A 21 26.00 15.13 -27.95
CA GLY A 21 26.25 14.42 -26.69
C GLY A 21 25.49 13.11 -26.50
N ALA A 22 24.65 12.68 -27.46
CA ALA A 22 23.97 11.39 -27.39
C ALA A 22 24.96 10.21 -27.35
N GLU A 23 25.97 10.22 -28.21
CA GLU A 23 26.97 9.14 -28.30
C GLU A 23 27.78 9.00 -27.00
N GLU A 24 28.14 10.12 -26.38
CA GLU A 24 28.84 10.14 -25.08
C GLU A 24 27.96 9.54 -23.98
N GLN A 25 26.68 9.91 -23.91
CA GLN A 25 25.75 9.35 -22.93
C GLN A 25 25.54 7.84 -23.12
N LEU A 26 25.48 7.37 -24.37
CA LEU A 26 25.34 5.95 -24.68
C LEU A 26 26.61 5.14 -24.37
N SER A 27 27.78 5.76 -24.31
CA SER A 27 29.05 5.08 -23.98
C SER A 27 29.06 4.44 -22.58
N THR A 28 28.16 4.88 -21.69
CA THR A 28 27.97 4.32 -20.35
C THR A 28 27.42 2.88 -20.37
N GLY A 29 26.76 2.48 -21.46
CA GLY A 29 26.13 1.16 -21.59
C GLY A 29 24.76 1.03 -20.91
N ASP A 30 24.32 2.03 -20.14
CA ASP A 30 23.05 2.00 -19.40
C ASP A 30 21.82 2.25 -20.28
N GLY A 31 22.02 2.69 -21.52
CA GLY A 31 20.93 2.98 -22.45
C GLY A 31 20.10 4.18 -22.03
N ILE A 32 20.73 5.22 -21.48
CA ILE A 32 20.06 6.40 -20.96
C ILE A 32 20.41 7.59 -21.85
N LEU A 33 19.39 8.29 -22.33
CA LEU A 33 19.53 9.58 -22.99
C LEU A 33 18.78 10.67 -22.23
N GLU A 34 19.50 11.74 -21.92
CA GLU A 34 19.03 12.91 -21.18
C GLU A 34 19.22 14.18 -22.01
N PHE A 35 18.09 14.74 -22.45
CA PHE A 35 18.01 15.97 -23.24
C PHE A 35 17.07 17.01 -22.62
N SER A 36 16.63 16.82 -21.39
CA SER A 36 15.69 17.73 -20.72
C SER A 36 16.23 19.17 -20.68
N GLY A 37 15.33 20.13 -20.90
CA GLY A 37 15.64 21.57 -20.96
C GLY A 37 16.30 22.04 -22.26
N ARG A 38 16.67 21.15 -23.18
CA ARG A 38 17.21 21.54 -24.49
C ARG A 38 16.08 21.97 -25.42
N LYS A 39 16.24 23.11 -26.10
CA LYS A 39 15.25 23.58 -27.08
C LYS A 39 15.31 22.70 -28.34
N MET A 40 14.47 21.68 -28.38
CA MET A 40 14.44 20.67 -29.43
C MET A 40 12.97 20.35 -29.75
N PRO A 41 12.31 21.14 -30.62
CA PRO A 41 10.88 20.98 -30.90
C PRO A 41 10.54 19.69 -31.65
N ARG A 42 11.55 19.03 -32.23
CA ARG A 42 11.45 17.75 -32.92
C ARG A 42 12.60 16.86 -32.50
N LEU A 43 12.29 15.59 -32.25
CA LEU A 43 13.28 14.56 -32.01
C LEU A 43 13.67 13.93 -33.36
N PRO A 44 14.97 13.84 -33.72
CA PRO A 44 15.38 13.26 -35.01
C PRO A 44 15.03 11.77 -35.08
N ALA A 45 14.66 11.28 -36.27
CA ALA A 45 14.23 9.89 -36.44
C ALA A 45 15.37 8.89 -36.19
N SER A 46 16.63 9.32 -36.29
CA SER A 46 17.81 8.51 -35.95
C SER A 46 17.81 8.01 -34.50
N ILE A 47 17.05 8.62 -33.60
CA ILE A 47 16.83 8.10 -32.23
C ILE A 47 16.25 6.68 -32.26
N CYS A 48 15.41 6.36 -33.25
CA CYS A 48 14.72 5.08 -33.38
C CYS A 48 15.69 3.94 -33.72
N ASN A 49 16.86 4.25 -34.28
CA ASN A 49 17.92 3.28 -34.56
C ASN A 49 18.59 2.73 -33.28
N LEU A 50 18.29 3.32 -32.12
CA LEU A 50 18.79 2.88 -30.82
C LEU A 50 17.87 1.83 -30.14
N SER A 51 17.07 1.11 -30.93
CA SER A 51 16.08 0.13 -30.46
C SER A 51 16.65 -0.93 -29.50
N GLU A 52 17.88 -1.38 -29.75
CA GLU A 52 18.56 -2.42 -28.96
C GLU A 52 19.18 -1.89 -27.67
N SER A 53 19.58 -0.61 -27.64
CA SER A 53 20.36 -0.04 -26.53
C SER A 53 19.55 0.89 -25.63
N LEU A 54 18.51 1.55 -26.14
CA LEU A 54 17.82 2.61 -25.40
C LEU A 54 16.78 2.07 -24.40
N ASN A 55 17.01 2.36 -23.12
CA ASN A 55 16.17 1.95 -21.99
C ASN A 55 15.39 3.13 -21.38
N LYS A 56 16.01 4.31 -21.31
CA LYS A 56 15.40 5.51 -20.73
C LYS A 56 15.67 6.72 -21.61
N LEU A 57 14.62 7.48 -21.87
CA LEU A 57 14.69 8.70 -22.66
C LEU A 57 14.00 9.84 -21.90
N TYR A 58 14.76 10.88 -21.60
CA TYR A 58 14.31 12.06 -20.87
C TYR A 58 14.33 13.27 -21.79
N LEU A 59 13.14 13.82 -22.02
CA LEU A 59 12.86 14.92 -22.95
C LEU A 59 12.03 16.02 -22.29
N THR A 60 12.16 16.18 -20.97
CA THR A 60 11.34 17.13 -20.20
C THR A 60 11.67 18.56 -20.60
N GLY A 61 10.67 19.38 -20.93
CA GLY A 61 10.89 20.79 -21.24
C GLY A 61 11.61 21.05 -22.56
N THR A 62 11.50 20.14 -23.54
CA THR A 62 12.21 20.27 -24.83
C THR A 62 11.43 21.04 -25.90
N MET A 63 10.17 21.37 -25.62
CA MET A 63 9.20 21.96 -26.56
C MET A 63 8.74 21.01 -27.66
N ILE A 64 8.88 19.70 -27.47
CA ILE A 64 8.42 18.69 -28.41
C ILE A 64 6.92 18.84 -28.65
N THR A 65 6.54 18.81 -29.93
CA THR A 65 5.14 18.79 -30.39
C THR A 65 4.75 17.45 -31.02
N GLU A 66 5.73 16.72 -31.55
CA GLU A 66 5.55 15.44 -32.24
C GLU A 66 6.77 14.53 -32.00
N LEU A 67 6.54 13.22 -32.06
CA LEU A 67 7.60 12.21 -32.04
C LEU A 67 7.67 11.54 -33.41
N PRO A 68 8.83 10.98 -33.81
CA PRO A 68 8.96 10.23 -35.07
C PRO A 68 7.92 9.11 -35.19
N ASP A 69 7.43 8.85 -36.41
CA ASP A 69 6.47 7.76 -36.66
C ASP A 69 7.05 6.39 -36.27
N ASP A 70 8.37 6.20 -36.46
CA ASP A 70 9.10 4.98 -36.12
C ASP A 70 9.45 4.82 -34.64
N PHE A 71 8.94 5.69 -33.76
CA PHE A 71 9.24 5.63 -32.33
C PHE A 71 8.84 4.31 -31.66
N TYR A 72 7.91 3.55 -32.28
CA TYR A 72 7.53 2.20 -31.84
C TYR A 72 8.68 1.20 -31.87
N GLN A 73 9.75 1.45 -32.66
CA GLN A 73 10.92 0.58 -32.78
C GLN A 73 11.76 0.51 -31.50
N LEU A 74 11.56 1.44 -30.55
CA LEU A 74 12.27 1.47 -29.27
C LEU A 74 11.77 0.39 -28.29
N GLU A 75 11.78 -0.87 -28.70
CA GLU A 75 11.15 -2.00 -28.01
C GLU A 75 11.71 -2.25 -26.60
N ASN A 76 12.92 -1.79 -26.32
CA ASN A 76 13.58 -1.88 -25.02
C ASN A 76 13.29 -0.70 -24.08
N LEU A 77 12.61 0.35 -24.55
CA LEU A 77 12.34 1.54 -23.76
C LEU A 77 11.42 1.21 -22.57
N ARG A 78 11.90 1.51 -21.37
CA ARG A 78 11.19 1.28 -20.09
C ARG A 78 10.72 2.56 -19.44
N THR A 79 11.41 3.67 -19.68
CA THR A 79 11.09 4.97 -19.11
C THR A 79 11.11 6.03 -20.19
N LEU A 80 10.01 6.78 -20.31
CA LEU A 80 9.90 7.92 -21.20
C LEU A 80 9.39 9.13 -20.42
N ALA A 81 10.19 10.19 -20.36
CA ALA A 81 9.79 11.46 -19.78
C ALA A 81 9.61 12.51 -20.87
N LEU A 82 8.40 13.04 -20.96
CA LEU A 82 7.94 14.04 -21.92
C LEU A 82 7.23 15.19 -21.18
N ASP A 83 7.50 15.38 -19.89
CA ASP A 83 6.87 16.43 -19.11
C ASP A 83 7.21 17.82 -19.67
N ALA A 84 6.34 18.80 -19.42
CA ALA A 84 6.57 20.20 -19.79
C ALA A 84 6.86 20.42 -21.29
N ASN A 85 6.20 19.64 -22.16
CA ASN A 85 6.25 19.79 -23.61
C ASN A 85 4.96 20.44 -24.13
N ARG A 86 4.71 20.35 -25.45
CA ARG A 86 3.56 20.97 -26.12
C ARG A 86 2.68 19.94 -26.82
N LEU A 87 2.63 18.72 -26.29
CA LEU A 87 1.84 17.63 -26.87
C LEU A 87 0.36 17.93 -26.72
N ALA A 88 -0.35 18.08 -27.85
CA ALA A 88 -1.80 18.17 -27.89
C ALA A 88 -2.46 16.78 -27.80
N GLU A 89 -1.76 15.77 -28.31
CA GLU A 89 -2.14 14.35 -28.25
C GLU A 89 -0.88 13.50 -28.00
N LEU A 90 -1.09 12.30 -27.46
CA LEU A 90 -0.02 11.32 -27.33
C LEU A 90 0.07 10.50 -28.64
N PRO A 91 1.23 10.45 -29.32
CA PRO A 91 1.38 9.69 -30.55
C PRO A 91 1.12 8.19 -30.35
N GLU A 92 0.48 7.55 -31.33
CA GLU A 92 0.18 6.11 -31.27
C GLU A 92 1.45 5.25 -31.19
N ALA A 93 2.57 5.72 -31.74
CA ALA A 93 3.85 5.03 -31.66
C ALA A 93 4.32 4.79 -30.22
N VAL A 94 4.09 5.75 -29.30
CA VAL A 94 4.40 5.58 -27.87
C VAL A 94 3.57 4.45 -27.26
N CYS A 95 2.30 4.34 -27.66
CA CYS A 95 1.40 3.30 -27.18
C CYS A 95 1.79 1.89 -27.62
N SER A 96 2.67 1.75 -28.61
CA SER A 96 3.14 0.45 -29.13
C SER A 96 4.44 -0.04 -28.47
N LEU A 97 4.94 0.64 -27.44
CA LEU A 97 6.16 0.25 -26.73
C LEU A 97 5.91 -0.87 -25.71
N PRO A 98 6.37 -2.11 -25.96
CA PRO A 98 5.93 -3.28 -25.21
C PRO A 98 6.49 -3.32 -23.77
N LYS A 99 7.65 -2.73 -23.52
CA LYS A 99 8.35 -2.75 -22.21
C LYS A 99 8.19 -1.46 -21.42
N LEU A 100 7.42 -0.49 -21.91
CA LEU A 100 7.28 0.81 -21.27
C LEU A 100 6.60 0.64 -19.90
N GLY A 101 7.35 0.92 -18.84
CA GLY A 101 6.91 0.75 -17.44
C GLY A 101 6.61 2.08 -16.75
N ARG A 102 7.24 3.17 -17.21
CA ARG A 102 7.10 4.51 -16.65
C ARG A 102 6.92 5.53 -17.78
N LEU A 103 5.83 6.27 -17.73
CA LEU A 103 5.52 7.33 -18.68
C LEU A 103 5.19 8.61 -17.92
N TYR A 104 5.93 9.67 -18.22
CA TYR A 104 5.71 10.99 -17.66
C TYR A 104 5.35 11.94 -18.81
N ILE A 105 4.13 12.45 -18.79
CA ILE A 105 3.53 13.31 -19.83
C ILE A 105 2.76 14.47 -19.19
N GLY A 106 3.19 14.88 -17.99
CA GLY A 106 2.63 16.01 -17.26
C GLY A 106 2.96 17.35 -17.91
N ALA A 107 2.24 18.41 -17.56
CA ALA A 107 2.45 19.76 -18.09
C ALA A 107 2.48 19.83 -19.63
N ASN A 108 1.50 19.18 -20.28
CA ASN A 108 1.29 19.21 -21.73
C ASN A 108 -0.09 19.83 -22.05
N HIS A 109 -0.63 19.58 -23.24
CA HIS A 109 -1.93 20.09 -23.68
C HIS A 109 -2.94 18.97 -23.95
N LEU A 110 -2.79 17.83 -23.28
CA LEU A 110 -3.61 16.65 -23.50
C LEU A 110 -5.03 16.86 -22.99
N GLN A 111 -6.02 16.55 -23.82
CA GLN A 111 -7.44 16.53 -23.46
C GLN A 111 -7.97 15.10 -23.23
N GLY A 112 -7.19 14.09 -23.59
CA GLY A 112 -7.51 12.68 -23.43
C GLY A 112 -6.30 11.80 -23.79
N LEU A 113 -6.52 10.49 -23.79
CA LEU A 113 -5.55 9.49 -24.24
C LEU A 113 -6.16 8.68 -25.40
N PRO A 114 -5.36 8.28 -26.41
CA PRO A 114 -5.86 7.48 -27.52
C PRO A 114 -6.25 6.08 -27.08
N MET A 115 -7.13 5.41 -27.83
CA MET A 115 -7.55 4.03 -27.51
C MET A 115 -6.39 3.02 -27.56
N SER A 116 -5.37 3.30 -28.39
CA SER A 116 -4.13 2.51 -28.45
C SER A 116 -3.38 2.47 -27.13
N PHE A 117 -3.62 3.41 -26.20
CA PHE A 117 -3.00 3.43 -24.87
C PHE A 117 -3.25 2.13 -24.08
N ALA A 118 -4.33 1.41 -24.38
CA ALA A 118 -4.61 0.10 -23.82
C ALA A 118 -3.55 -0.97 -24.16
N ARG A 119 -2.66 -0.74 -25.13
CA ARG A 119 -1.57 -1.67 -25.47
C ARG A 119 -0.41 -1.65 -24.46
N LEU A 120 -0.31 -0.61 -23.63
CA LEU A 120 0.79 -0.41 -22.66
C LEU A 120 0.67 -1.31 -21.41
N GLN A 121 0.60 -2.63 -21.61
CA GLN A 121 0.34 -3.62 -20.55
C GLN A 121 1.48 -3.73 -19.50
N SER A 122 2.68 -3.28 -19.85
CA SER A 122 3.82 -3.19 -18.94
C SER A 122 3.81 -1.94 -18.06
N LEU A 123 2.93 -0.97 -18.32
CA LEU A 123 2.92 0.31 -17.62
C LEU A 123 2.59 0.13 -16.14
N ARG A 124 3.39 0.76 -15.27
CA ARG A 124 3.25 0.73 -13.81
C ARG A 124 3.11 2.12 -13.22
N ILE A 125 3.74 3.13 -13.83
CA ILE A 125 3.71 4.52 -13.39
C ILE A 125 3.29 5.40 -14.56
N LEU A 126 2.26 6.21 -14.35
CA LEU A 126 1.79 7.20 -15.29
C LEU A 126 1.61 8.54 -14.59
N TRP A 127 2.31 9.56 -15.05
CA TRP A 127 2.11 10.95 -14.66
C TRP A 127 1.56 11.74 -15.84
N ILE A 128 0.40 12.38 -15.64
CA ILE A 128 -0.33 13.17 -16.63
C ILE A 128 -0.95 14.41 -15.96
N GLU A 129 -0.33 14.89 -14.88
CA GLU A 129 -0.76 16.12 -14.21
C GLU A 129 -0.62 17.35 -15.11
N ARG A 130 -1.25 18.48 -14.74
CA ARG A 130 -1.11 19.75 -15.46
C ARG A 130 -1.45 19.62 -16.95
N ASN A 131 -2.57 18.96 -17.24
CA ASN A 131 -3.12 18.82 -18.58
C ASN A 131 -4.56 19.39 -18.61
N PHE A 132 -5.31 19.12 -19.66
CA PHE A 132 -6.68 19.62 -19.84
C PHE A 132 -7.73 18.51 -19.76
N LEU A 133 -7.51 17.48 -18.93
CA LEU A 133 -8.44 16.36 -18.79
C LEU A 133 -9.71 16.80 -18.05
N TYR A 134 -10.84 16.83 -18.76
CA TYR A 134 -12.17 17.09 -18.17
C TYR A 134 -12.81 15.85 -17.56
N HIS A 135 -12.43 14.68 -18.07
CA HIS A 135 -12.94 13.38 -17.65
C HIS A 135 -11.78 12.41 -17.47
N PHE A 136 -11.96 11.42 -16.60
CA PHE A 136 -11.03 10.31 -16.49
C PHE A 136 -10.93 9.57 -17.84
N PRO A 137 -9.73 9.38 -18.42
CA PRO A 137 -9.55 8.61 -19.65
C PRO A 137 -9.90 7.13 -19.42
N ARG A 138 -11.07 6.68 -19.89
CA ARG A 138 -11.56 5.31 -19.65
C ARG A 138 -10.62 4.22 -20.18
N VAL A 139 -9.75 4.53 -21.14
CA VAL A 139 -8.71 3.61 -21.64
C VAL A 139 -7.75 3.14 -20.53
N LEU A 140 -7.56 3.93 -19.47
CA LEU A 140 -6.74 3.54 -18.31
C LEU A 140 -7.32 2.35 -17.54
N LEU A 141 -8.63 2.10 -17.66
CA LEU A 141 -9.28 0.94 -17.04
C LEU A 141 -8.83 -0.39 -17.68
N SER A 142 -8.18 -0.34 -18.86
CA SER A 142 -7.61 -1.50 -19.53
C SER A 142 -6.15 -1.79 -19.13
N LEU A 143 -5.63 -1.10 -18.12
CA LEU A 143 -4.25 -1.24 -17.61
C LEU A 143 -4.23 -1.78 -16.18
N PRO A 144 -4.50 -3.09 -15.97
CA PRO A 144 -4.65 -3.68 -14.63
C PRO A 144 -3.35 -3.65 -13.81
N GLY A 145 -2.19 -3.52 -14.47
CA GLY A 145 -0.89 -3.46 -13.82
C GLY A 145 -0.49 -2.07 -13.31
N LEU A 146 -1.26 -1.01 -13.60
CA LEU A 146 -0.90 0.35 -13.19
C LEU A 146 -0.92 0.47 -11.66
N ARG A 147 0.18 0.97 -11.08
CA ARG A 147 0.38 1.09 -9.64
C ARG A 147 0.37 2.54 -9.14
N CYS A 148 0.92 3.46 -9.92
CA CYS A 148 0.98 4.87 -9.57
C CYS A 148 0.36 5.69 -10.69
N LEU A 149 -0.66 6.47 -10.37
CA LEU A 149 -1.36 7.33 -11.30
C LEU A 149 -1.43 8.76 -10.76
N GLN A 150 -0.73 9.68 -11.41
CA GLN A 150 -0.75 11.09 -11.06
C GLN A 150 -1.52 11.87 -12.13
N MET A 151 -2.64 12.45 -11.73
CA MET A 151 -3.56 13.19 -12.60
C MET A 151 -3.97 14.52 -11.98
N GLY A 152 -3.11 15.08 -11.12
CA GLY A 152 -3.36 16.35 -10.47
C GLY A 152 -3.41 17.51 -11.47
N ASP A 153 -3.88 18.68 -11.03
CA ASP A 153 -3.95 19.91 -11.84
C ASP A 153 -4.59 19.67 -13.22
N ASN A 154 -5.82 19.16 -13.18
CA ASN A 154 -6.65 18.89 -14.34
C ASN A 154 -8.05 19.47 -14.09
N ARG A 155 -9.07 19.08 -14.86
CA ARG A 155 -10.43 19.65 -14.79
C ARG A 155 -11.48 18.61 -14.43
N MET A 156 -11.08 17.49 -13.81
CA MET A 156 -11.95 16.37 -13.54
C MET A 156 -12.91 16.67 -12.39
N LYS A 157 -14.15 16.17 -12.52
CA LYS A 157 -15.19 16.25 -11.48
C LYS A 157 -15.63 14.89 -10.96
N ARG A 158 -15.38 13.82 -11.72
CA ARG A 158 -15.90 12.48 -11.47
C ARG A 158 -14.88 11.42 -11.89
N LEU A 159 -14.94 10.28 -11.23
CA LEU A 159 -14.25 9.05 -11.60
C LEU A 159 -15.28 7.99 -12.06
N PRO A 160 -14.90 7.06 -12.94
CA PRO A 160 -15.77 5.95 -13.32
C PRO A 160 -15.98 5.01 -12.14
N SER A 161 -17.19 4.46 -12.01
CA SER A 161 -17.55 3.54 -10.91
C SER A 161 -16.73 2.25 -10.92
N GLU A 162 -16.30 1.83 -12.10
CA GLU A 162 -15.55 0.59 -12.32
C GLU A 162 -14.06 0.69 -11.96
N ILE A 163 -13.53 1.86 -11.57
CA ILE A 163 -12.09 2.03 -11.32
C ILE A 163 -11.55 1.05 -10.27
N ALA A 164 -12.35 0.79 -9.23
CA ALA A 164 -11.96 -0.14 -8.16
C ALA A 164 -11.85 -1.59 -8.64
N THR A 165 -12.73 -2.01 -9.54
CA THR A 165 -12.73 -3.37 -10.10
C THR A 165 -11.71 -3.53 -11.22
N ALA A 166 -11.48 -2.47 -12.01
CA ALA A 166 -10.60 -2.50 -13.17
C ALA A 166 -9.11 -2.29 -12.82
N MET A 167 -8.83 -1.55 -11.73
CA MET A 167 -7.47 -1.18 -11.33
C MET A 167 -7.17 -1.63 -9.88
N PRO A 168 -7.32 -2.92 -9.54
CA PRO A 168 -7.15 -3.40 -8.17
C PRO A 168 -5.70 -3.27 -7.66
N GLY A 169 -4.73 -3.16 -8.57
CA GLY A 169 -3.30 -3.00 -8.26
C GLY A 169 -2.86 -1.57 -7.97
N LEU A 170 -3.76 -0.58 -8.05
CA LEU A 170 -3.41 0.82 -7.85
C LEU A 170 -3.01 1.09 -6.39
N LYS A 171 -1.81 1.65 -6.20
CA LYS A 171 -1.19 1.94 -4.89
C LYS A 171 -1.12 3.43 -4.59
N GLY A 172 -0.78 4.25 -5.57
CA GLY A 172 -0.75 5.72 -5.43
C GLY A 172 -1.68 6.38 -6.43
N PHE A 173 -2.55 7.26 -5.94
CA PHE A 173 -3.46 8.02 -6.79
C PHE A 173 -3.47 9.50 -6.38
N TRP A 174 -2.89 10.34 -7.23
CA TRP A 174 -2.83 11.78 -7.03
C TRP A 174 -3.86 12.49 -7.92
N LEU A 175 -4.84 13.11 -7.27
CA LEU A 175 -5.97 13.81 -7.85
C LEU A 175 -6.04 15.28 -7.40
N TYR A 176 -4.95 15.81 -6.85
CA TYR A 176 -4.88 17.18 -6.35
C TYR A 176 -5.25 18.21 -7.44
N ALA A 177 -5.64 19.42 -7.05
CA ALA A 177 -5.93 20.51 -7.99
C ALA A 177 -6.90 20.12 -9.13
N ASN A 178 -7.95 19.36 -8.80
CA ASN A 178 -9.04 19.05 -9.71
C ASN A 178 -10.31 19.81 -9.29
N ARG A 179 -11.49 19.34 -9.71
CA ARG A 179 -12.79 19.97 -9.44
C ARG A 179 -13.75 18.99 -8.79
N PHE A 180 -13.24 18.10 -7.94
CA PHE A 180 -14.09 17.17 -7.18
C PHE A 180 -14.85 17.94 -6.09
N ASP A 181 -16.17 17.96 -6.18
CA ASP A 181 -17.03 18.58 -5.15
C ASP A 181 -17.32 17.62 -3.98
N ARG A 182 -17.08 16.32 -4.18
CA ARG A 182 -17.19 15.24 -3.17
C ARG A 182 -16.16 14.16 -3.46
N VAL A 183 -15.79 13.38 -2.45
CA VAL A 183 -14.98 12.16 -2.64
C VAL A 183 -15.76 11.16 -3.50
N PRO A 184 -15.22 10.69 -4.64
CA PRO A 184 -15.88 9.66 -5.44
C PRO A 184 -15.99 8.34 -4.67
N ASN A 185 -17.21 7.81 -4.49
CA ASN A 185 -17.47 6.55 -3.77
C ASN A 185 -16.66 5.35 -4.30
N ALA A 186 -16.23 5.39 -5.56
CA ALA A 186 -15.40 4.34 -6.14
C ALA A 186 -14.00 4.26 -5.48
N LEU A 187 -13.47 5.36 -4.93
CA LEU A 187 -12.19 5.36 -4.21
C LEU A 187 -12.26 4.54 -2.91
N LEU A 188 -13.41 4.53 -2.24
CA LEU A 188 -13.61 3.78 -0.99
C LEU A 188 -13.48 2.26 -1.17
N ARG A 189 -13.60 1.79 -2.42
CA ARG A 189 -13.46 0.38 -2.80
C ARG A 189 -12.05 0.00 -3.24
N LEU A 190 -11.13 0.96 -3.37
CA LEU A 190 -9.72 0.70 -3.68
C LEU A 190 -8.97 0.28 -2.41
N HIS A 191 -9.27 -0.91 -1.89
CA HIS A 191 -8.71 -1.39 -0.61
C HIS A 191 -7.19 -1.54 -0.61
N GLY A 192 -6.57 -1.68 -1.79
CA GLY A 192 -5.13 -1.77 -1.98
C GLY A 192 -4.40 -0.43 -2.09
N LEU A 193 -5.13 0.69 -2.12
CA LEU A 193 -4.58 2.04 -2.27
C LEU A 193 -3.86 2.47 -0.99
N GLU A 194 -2.63 2.94 -1.13
CA GLU A 194 -1.75 3.32 -0.03
C GLU A 194 -1.60 4.84 0.09
N ILE A 195 -1.58 5.55 -1.04
CA ILE A 195 -1.44 7.00 -1.10
C ILE A 195 -2.61 7.56 -1.89
N LEU A 196 -3.36 8.46 -1.27
CA LEU A 196 -4.42 9.22 -1.91
C LEU A 196 -4.18 10.71 -1.68
N ASP A 197 -4.08 11.47 -2.77
CA ASP A 197 -3.96 12.92 -2.71
C ASP A 197 -5.18 13.56 -3.37
N LEU A 198 -5.95 14.28 -2.57
CA LEU A 198 -7.14 15.03 -2.92
C LEU A 198 -6.99 16.52 -2.61
N ASP A 199 -5.77 17.01 -2.36
CA ASP A 199 -5.47 18.42 -2.09
C ASP A 199 -6.04 19.36 -3.17
N LYS A 200 -6.37 20.60 -2.83
CA LYS A 200 -6.84 21.64 -3.78
C LYS A 200 -8.03 21.21 -4.63
N ASN A 201 -9.05 20.60 -4.01
CA ASN A 201 -10.31 20.29 -4.66
C ASN A 201 -11.44 21.18 -4.10
N ARG A 202 -12.70 20.76 -4.27
CA ARG A 202 -13.89 21.47 -3.80
C ARG A 202 -14.70 20.60 -2.83
N ILE A 203 -14.03 19.65 -2.19
CA ILE A 203 -14.65 18.65 -1.33
C ILE A 203 -15.11 19.32 -0.04
N THR A 204 -16.41 19.32 0.22
CA THR A 204 -16.96 19.92 1.44
C THR A 204 -17.02 18.94 2.61
N GLU A 205 -17.05 17.64 2.31
CA GLU A 205 -17.18 16.58 3.30
C GLU A 205 -16.42 15.32 2.86
N PHE A 206 -15.81 14.63 3.82
CA PHE A 206 -15.17 13.34 3.60
C PHE A 206 -16.03 12.23 4.25
N PRO A 207 -16.31 11.13 3.53
CA PRO A 207 -16.95 9.95 4.12
C PRO A 207 -15.99 9.25 5.09
N ASP A 208 -16.50 8.31 5.89
CA ASP A 208 -15.67 7.45 6.73
C ASP A 208 -14.77 6.55 5.87
N MET A 209 -13.46 6.78 5.95
CA MET A 209 -12.43 6.05 5.21
C MET A 209 -11.67 5.05 6.10
N SER A 210 -12.11 4.81 7.33
CA SER A 210 -11.49 3.84 8.25
C SER A 210 -11.41 2.41 7.69
N ARG A 211 -12.29 2.06 6.73
CA ARG A 211 -12.31 0.76 6.06
C ARG A 211 -11.29 0.60 4.93
N MET A 212 -10.60 1.68 4.54
CA MET A 212 -9.54 1.62 3.53
C MET A 212 -8.24 1.07 4.16
N LYS A 213 -8.20 -0.24 4.41
CA LYS A 213 -7.12 -0.93 5.14
C LYS A 213 -5.72 -0.74 4.56
N GLY A 214 -5.61 -0.51 3.25
CA GLY A 214 -4.33 -0.25 2.59
C GLY A 214 -3.82 1.18 2.75
N LEU A 215 -4.68 2.13 3.12
CA LEU A 215 -4.36 3.55 3.10
C LEU A 215 -3.32 3.87 4.18
N ARG A 216 -2.31 4.66 3.80
CA ARG A 216 -1.21 5.09 4.67
C ARG A 216 -1.09 6.60 4.70
N LEU A 217 -1.38 7.27 3.58
CA LEU A 217 -1.31 8.71 3.46
C LEU A 217 -2.56 9.24 2.76
N LEU A 218 -3.19 10.24 3.38
CA LEU A 218 -4.23 11.04 2.77
C LEU A 218 -3.86 12.53 2.85
N ALA A 219 -3.64 13.15 1.69
CA ALA A 219 -3.59 14.60 1.56
C ALA A 219 -4.96 15.13 1.16
N TYR A 220 -5.50 16.08 1.91
CA TYR A 220 -6.84 16.63 1.68
C TYR A 220 -6.89 18.17 1.78
N ASP A 221 -5.74 18.81 1.90
CA ASP A 221 -5.63 20.25 2.14
C ASP A 221 -6.33 21.10 1.05
N HIS A 222 -6.48 22.40 1.31
CA HIS A 222 -7.12 23.34 0.38
C HIS A 222 -8.46 22.84 -0.21
N ASN A 223 -9.25 22.20 0.63
CA ASN A 223 -10.65 21.85 0.37
C ASN A 223 -11.54 22.58 1.39
N PRO A 224 -12.78 22.95 1.04
CA PRO A 224 -13.72 23.62 1.94
C PRO A 224 -14.32 22.67 3.00
N VAL A 225 -13.49 21.87 3.66
CA VAL A 225 -13.88 20.95 4.73
C VAL A 225 -13.94 21.68 6.07
N THR A 226 -14.88 21.29 6.92
CA THR A 226 -15.02 21.88 8.27
C THR A 226 -14.34 21.08 9.36
N SER A 227 -13.92 19.85 9.07
CA SER A 227 -13.24 18.97 10.03
C SER A 227 -12.32 18.00 9.29
N PRO A 228 -11.25 17.51 9.96
CA PRO A 228 -10.37 16.49 9.41
C PRO A 228 -11.13 15.20 9.01
N PRO A 229 -10.70 14.50 7.94
CA PRO A 229 -11.33 13.26 7.51
C PRO A 229 -11.17 12.12 8.52
N LYS A 230 -12.24 11.34 8.72
CA LYS A 230 -12.19 10.13 9.55
C LYS A 230 -11.47 8.99 8.83
N VAL A 231 -10.29 8.63 9.32
CA VAL A 231 -9.41 7.59 8.78
C VAL A 231 -8.95 6.62 9.87
N ALA A 232 -8.39 5.47 9.48
CA ALA A 232 -7.79 4.53 10.43
C ALA A 232 -6.62 5.16 11.22
N ALA A 233 -6.29 4.59 12.38
CA ALA A 233 -5.22 5.08 13.27
C ALA A 233 -3.85 5.15 12.58
N THR A 234 -3.60 4.24 11.64
CA THR A 234 -2.33 4.10 10.91
C THR A 234 -2.15 5.09 9.75
N VAL A 235 -3.18 5.89 9.45
CA VAL A 235 -3.17 6.81 8.30
C VAL A 235 -2.60 8.14 8.72
N THR A 236 -1.58 8.61 8.00
CA THR A 236 -1.06 9.97 8.09
C THR A 236 -1.96 10.92 7.31
N LEU A 237 -2.46 11.95 7.98
CA LEU A 237 -3.23 13.03 7.38
C LEU A 237 -2.31 14.22 7.08
N VAL A 238 -2.49 14.82 5.89
CA VAL A 238 -1.80 16.05 5.51
C VAL A 238 -2.84 17.08 5.06
N GLY A 239 -2.96 18.18 5.82
CA GLY A 239 -3.80 19.33 5.49
C GLY A 239 -4.19 20.18 6.70
N GLU A 240 -4.99 21.21 6.47
CA GLU A 240 -5.48 22.10 7.53
C GLU A 240 -6.19 21.32 8.66
N GLY A 241 -5.80 21.59 9.91
CA GLY A 241 -6.28 20.89 11.10
C GLY A 241 -5.75 19.47 11.30
N ALA A 242 -4.94 18.94 10.37
CA ALA A 242 -4.43 17.57 10.49
C ALA A 242 -3.42 17.42 11.64
N GLN A 243 -2.55 18.43 11.86
CA GLN A 243 -1.55 18.37 12.92
C GLN A 243 -2.21 18.30 14.31
N GLU A 244 -3.07 19.26 14.64
CA GLU A 244 -3.79 19.31 15.92
C GLU A 244 -4.60 18.04 16.16
N PHE A 245 -5.31 17.54 15.14
CA PHE A 245 -6.08 16.30 15.22
C PHE A 245 -5.20 15.07 15.46
N MET A 246 -4.03 14.99 14.82
CA MET A 246 -3.11 13.88 15.03
C MET A 246 -2.45 13.94 16.41
N GLU A 247 -2.12 15.13 16.91
CA GLU A 247 -1.62 15.35 18.27
C GLU A 247 -2.66 14.94 19.33
N GLU A 248 -3.92 15.40 19.20
CA GLU A 248 -5.02 15.04 20.09
C GLU A 248 -5.27 13.52 20.08
N ARG A 249 -5.25 12.89 18.90
CA ARG A 249 -5.35 11.44 18.75
C ARG A 249 -4.22 10.72 19.47
N GLU A 250 -2.98 11.20 19.35
CA GLU A 250 -1.83 10.58 20.01
C GLU A 250 -1.91 10.72 21.52
N GLU A 251 -2.35 11.89 22.03
CA GLU A 251 -2.57 12.10 23.45
C GLU A 251 -3.64 11.15 24.00
N GLN A 252 -4.79 11.05 23.32
CA GLN A 252 -5.84 10.09 23.69
C GLN A 252 -5.37 8.62 23.60
N ARG A 253 -4.38 8.32 22.77
CA ARG A 253 -3.79 6.97 22.71
C ARG A 253 -2.88 6.73 23.90
N ARG A 254 -2.03 7.70 24.25
CA ARG A 254 -1.16 7.62 25.43
C ARG A 254 -1.96 7.49 26.72
N GLN A 255 -3.01 8.29 26.87
CA GLN A 255 -3.91 8.19 28.03
C GLN A 255 -4.53 6.79 28.16
N ARG A 256 -4.98 6.20 27.03
CA ARG A 256 -5.50 4.82 27.04
C ARG A 256 -4.43 3.77 27.33
N GLU A 257 -3.24 3.92 26.76
CA GLU A 257 -2.11 3.02 27.02
C GLU A 257 -1.69 3.09 28.50
N GLU A 258 -1.71 4.28 29.11
CA GLU A 258 -1.48 4.50 30.54
C GLU A 258 -2.59 3.89 31.40
N GLU A 259 -3.86 4.11 31.08
CA GLU A 259 -5.02 3.50 31.77
C GLU A 259 -4.97 1.96 31.71
N GLU A 260 -4.69 1.38 30.53
CA GLU A 260 -4.54 -0.07 30.36
C GLU A 260 -3.33 -0.62 31.13
N GLN A 261 -2.24 0.14 31.23
CA GLN A 261 -1.08 -0.25 32.02
C GLN A 261 -1.39 -0.21 33.52
N GLU A 262 -2.03 0.84 34.02
CA GLU A 262 -2.46 0.93 35.42
C GLU A 262 -3.43 -0.20 35.78
N GLU A 263 -4.36 -0.55 34.89
CA GLU A 263 -5.27 -1.67 35.10
C GLU A 263 -4.52 -3.00 35.22
N ARG A 264 -3.56 -3.27 34.31
CA ARG A 264 -2.72 -4.47 34.37
C ARG A 264 -1.86 -4.53 35.63
N GLU A 265 -1.31 -3.41 36.08
CA GLU A 265 -0.53 -3.34 37.31
C GLU A 265 -1.41 -3.61 38.54
N ARG A 266 -2.66 -3.11 38.57
CA ARG A 266 -3.63 -3.43 39.61
C ARG A 266 -4.02 -4.91 39.61
N GLU A 267 -4.32 -5.48 38.45
CA GLU A 267 -4.65 -6.91 38.32
C GLU A 267 -3.48 -7.79 38.77
N GLN A 268 -2.25 -7.42 38.41
CA GLN A 268 -1.06 -8.14 38.85
C GLN A 268 -0.88 -8.04 40.37
N GLN A 269 -1.04 -6.85 40.96
CA GLN A 269 -0.92 -6.68 42.40
C GLN A 269 -2.03 -7.41 43.17
N GLU A 270 -3.25 -7.46 42.64
CA GLU A 270 -4.33 -8.29 43.19
C GLU A 270 -4.03 -9.79 43.10
N ALA A 271 -3.39 -10.24 42.02
CA ALA A 271 -2.96 -11.63 41.87
C ALA A 271 -1.84 -11.98 42.87
N GLU A 272 -0.82 -11.12 43.00
CA GLU A 272 0.27 -11.28 43.97
C GLU A 272 -0.26 -11.29 45.42
N ASN A 273 -1.21 -10.42 45.75
CA ASN A 273 -1.84 -10.41 47.07
C ASN A 273 -2.63 -11.70 47.33
N LYS A 274 -3.37 -12.22 46.34
CA LYS A 274 -4.11 -13.50 46.48
C LYS A 274 -3.16 -14.69 46.63
N GLU A 275 -2.03 -14.71 45.92
CA GLU A 275 -1.00 -15.75 46.09
C GLU A 275 -0.35 -15.67 47.47
N ALA A 276 -0.09 -14.46 47.98
CA ALA A 276 0.43 -14.28 49.34
C ALA A 276 -0.55 -14.76 50.41
N GLU A 277 -1.85 -14.45 50.27
CA GLU A 277 -2.90 -14.93 51.18
C GLU A 277 -3.01 -16.47 51.16
N GLN A 278 -2.95 -17.10 49.98
CA GLN A 278 -2.95 -18.57 49.86
C GLN A 278 -1.70 -19.22 50.48
N GLY A 279 -0.52 -18.63 50.29
CA GLY A 279 0.71 -19.13 50.89
C GLY A 279 0.74 -18.98 52.42
N GLU A 280 0.07 -17.97 52.97
CA GLU A 280 -0.12 -17.82 54.43
C GLU A 280 -1.11 -18.85 54.98
N GLU A 281 -2.20 -19.17 54.27
CA GLU A 281 -3.14 -20.23 54.64
C GLU A 281 -2.48 -21.62 54.60
N GLU A 282 -1.77 -21.98 53.53
CA GLU A 282 -1.02 -23.24 53.43
C GLU A 282 0.09 -23.35 54.49
N GLY A 283 0.74 -22.24 54.82
CA GLY A 283 1.77 -22.18 55.88
C GLY A 283 1.19 -22.35 57.29
N GLN A 284 -0.05 -21.91 57.53
CA GLN A 284 -0.75 -22.13 58.79
C GLN A 284 -1.22 -23.58 58.93
N GLU A 285 -1.79 -24.18 57.87
CA GLU A 285 -2.17 -25.60 57.86
C GLU A 285 -0.94 -26.51 58.08
N GLY A 286 0.17 -26.26 57.41
CA GLY A 286 1.40 -27.05 57.60
C GLY A 286 2.01 -26.91 59.01
N HIS A 287 1.90 -25.73 59.63
CA HIS A 287 2.39 -25.54 61.01
C HIS A 287 1.44 -26.16 62.05
N GLU A 288 0.13 -26.25 61.77
CA GLU A 288 -0.81 -27.03 62.60
C GLU A 288 -0.56 -28.54 62.48
N GLU A 289 -0.28 -29.06 61.28
CA GLU A 289 0.12 -30.46 61.09
C GLU A 289 1.43 -30.79 61.83
N GLU A 290 2.47 -29.97 61.71
CA GLU A 290 3.74 -30.19 62.45
C GLU A 290 3.57 -30.11 63.96
N LEU A 291 2.69 -29.23 64.47
CA LEU A 291 2.38 -29.16 65.90
C LEU A 291 1.64 -30.41 66.37
N TYR A 292 0.70 -30.92 65.58
CA TYR A 292 -0.01 -32.15 65.85
C TYR A 292 0.95 -33.35 65.90
N GLU A 293 1.82 -33.51 64.89
CA GLU A 293 2.84 -34.56 64.88
C GLU A 293 3.82 -34.46 66.06
N ARG A 294 4.18 -33.24 66.46
CA ARG A 294 5.10 -33.00 67.58
C ARG A 294 4.45 -33.24 68.94
N GLU A 295 3.15 -32.97 69.09
CA GLU A 295 2.38 -33.35 70.28
C GLU A 295 2.22 -34.87 70.36
N GLU A 296 1.91 -35.54 69.25
CA GLU A 296 1.85 -37.00 69.17
C GLU A 296 3.21 -37.64 69.52
N ALA A 297 4.32 -37.05 69.05
CA ALA A 297 5.67 -37.50 69.39
C ALA A 297 6.04 -37.27 70.87
N LYS A 298 5.50 -36.22 71.52
CA LYS A 298 5.71 -35.97 72.96
C LYS A 298 4.89 -36.92 73.83
N GLU A 299 3.66 -37.24 73.45
CA GLU A 299 2.87 -38.30 74.11
C GLU A 299 3.61 -39.66 74.05
N ARG A 300 4.28 -39.96 72.93
CA ARG A 300 5.12 -41.18 72.81
C ARG A 300 6.38 -41.17 73.69
N VAL A 301 6.86 -40.01 74.17
CA VAL A 301 8.09 -39.91 75.00
C VAL A 301 7.77 -39.84 76.50
N GLU A 302 6.61 -39.32 76.91
CA GLU A 302 6.20 -39.27 78.33
C GLU A 302 5.54 -40.57 78.84
N ASN A 303 5.24 -41.53 77.96
CA ASN A 303 4.80 -42.87 78.34
C ASN A 303 5.73 -43.96 77.74
N PRO A 304 6.86 -44.30 78.39
CA PRO A 304 7.80 -45.31 77.89
C PRO A 304 7.26 -46.75 77.93
N ASN A 305 5.96 -46.93 78.21
CA ASN A 305 5.37 -48.23 78.52
C ASN A 305 4.03 -48.48 77.83
N ASP A 306 3.80 -47.88 76.66
CA ASP A 306 2.76 -48.36 75.75
C ASP A 306 3.38 -49.18 74.62
N HIS A 307 3.72 -50.43 74.95
CA HIS A 307 3.75 -51.51 73.98
C HIS A 307 2.31 -51.91 73.66
N TYR A 308 1.65 -51.10 72.83
CA TYR A 308 0.42 -51.53 72.18
C TYR A 308 0.79 -52.32 70.92
N TYR A 309 0.67 -53.64 71.03
CA TYR A 309 0.63 -54.54 69.88
C TYR A 309 -0.58 -54.15 69.02
N PRO A 310 -0.43 -53.90 67.71
CA PRO A 310 -1.56 -53.85 66.81
C PRO A 310 -2.19 -55.25 66.77
N GLU A 311 -3.46 -55.36 67.18
CA GLU A 311 -4.25 -56.54 66.84
C GLU A 311 -4.41 -56.57 65.32
N TYR A 312 -3.96 -57.67 64.73
CA TYR A 312 -4.17 -58.01 63.34
C TYR A 312 -5.68 -58.18 63.11
N GLU A 313 -6.33 -57.20 62.47
CA GLU A 313 -7.61 -57.44 61.81
C GLU A 313 -7.33 -58.14 60.48
N GLU A 314 -7.91 -59.33 60.36
CA GLU A 314 -7.83 -60.22 59.21
C GLU A 314 -8.32 -59.53 57.92
N GLU A 315 -7.44 -59.50 56.93
CA GLU A 315 -7.77 -59.30 55.53
C GLU A 315 -8.83 -60.32 55.09
N GLN A 316 -9.99 -59.84 54.65
CA GLN A 316 -10.85 -60.60 53.74
C GLN A 316 -10.83 -59.95 52.38
N ASP A 317 -10.02 -60.57 51.52
CA ASP A 317 -10.06 -60.55 50.07
C ASP A 317 -11.51 -60.59 49.54
N TYR A 318 -11.87 -59.57 48.76
CA TYR A 318 -12.72 -59.79 47.59
C TYR A 318 -11.97 -59.33 46.35
N MET A 319 -11.64 -60.35 45.56
CA MET A 319 -11.15 -60.29 44.19
C MET A 319 -12.20 -59.70 43.23
N GLU A 320 -11.72 -59.47 42.01
CA GLU A 320 -12.40 -59.20 40.72
C GLU A 320 -12.33 -57.72 40.28
N ASP A 321 -11.74 -57.35 39.14
CA ASP A 321 -10.96 -58.07 38.14
C ASP A 321 -10.20 -57.02 37.30
N GLU A 322 -8.95 -57.33 36.99
CA GLU A 322 -8.23 -56.74 35.85
C GLU A 322 -8.88 -57.21 34.55
N GLU A 323 -9.15 -56.32 33.61
CA GLU A 323 -9.06 -56.70 32.20
C GLU A 323 -8.28 -55.66 31.39
N TYR A 324 -7.20 -56.18 30.82
CA TYR A 324 -6.15 -55.52 30.06
C TYR A 324 -6.36 -55.83 28.56
N TYR A 325 -6.61 -54.78 27.76
CA TYR A 325 -6.28 -54.57 26.32
C TYR A 325 -6.85 -55.56 25.24
N PRO A 326 -6.83 -55.26 23.90
CA PRO A 326 -6.08 -54.23 23.16
C PRO A 326 -6.81 -53.47 22.01
N ASP A 327 -6.13 -52.40 21.55
CA ASP A 327 -5.88 -51.93 20.16
C ASP A 327 -6.97 -52.10 19.07
N GLU A 328 -7.36 -50.99 18.42
CA GLU A 328 -7.43 -50.89 16.95
C GLU A 328 -7.74 -49.44 16.46
N GLY A 329 -6.74 -48.83 15.82
CA GLY A 329 -6.83 -48.36 14.44
C GLY A 329 -7.87 -47.30 14.01
N ARG A 330 -7.32 -46.13 13.62
CA ARG A 330 -7.66 -45.28 12.45
C ARG A 330 -9.07 -44.66 12.34
N TYR A 331 -9.13 -43.35 12.07
CA TYR A 331 -9.49 -42.72 10.78
C TYR A 331 -9.92 -41.23 10.97
N TYR A 332 -9.15 -40.33 10.32
CA TYR A 332 -9.55 -39.19 9.48
C TYR A 332 -10.46 -38.01 9.95
N ASN A 333 -9.99 -36.82 9.51
CA ASN A 333 -10.69 -35.58 9.07
C ASN A 333 -11.10 -34.52 10.11
N GLN A 334 -10.49 -33.32 10.07
CA GLN A 334 -10.84 -32.16 9.21
C GLN A 334 -12.29 -31.71 9.41
N TRP A 335 -12.49 -30.54 10.03
CA TRP A 335 -13.07 -29.32 9.43
C TRP A 335 -12.65 -28.10 10.27
#